data_AF-A0A952ZI01-F1
#
_entry.id   AF-A0A952ZI01-F1
#
_cell.length_a   1.000
_cell.length_b   1.000
_cell.length_c   1.000
_cell.angle_alpha   90.00
_cell.angle_beta   90.00
_cell.angle_gamma   90.00
#
_symmetry.space_group_name_H-M   'P 1'
#
loop_
_entity.id
_entity.type
_entity.pdbx_description
1 polymer ?
#
loop_
_entity_poly.entity_id
_entity_poly.type
_entity_poly.pdbx_seq_one_letter_code
_entity_poly.pdbx_strand_id
1 'polypeptide(L)'
;MREPYLERCDAPAAALYLFLVTVADSQGLSYYCDAALVRRLSLSAARLDQARADLIRVGLIAWQRPLYQVLSLDVPPSCAARKLSAEEIAARIGQLRAAIGLAP
;
A
#
# COMPACT_ATOMS: atom_id res chain seq x y z
N MET A 1 -21.82 -2.47 7.76
CA MET A 1 -22.33 -2.89 6.43
C MET A 1 -21.09 -3.24 5.62
N ARG A 2 -20.79 -4.52 5.35
CA ARG A 2 -19.60 -4.89 4.57
C ARG A 2 -19.93 -4.66 3.10
N GLU A 3 -19.34 -3.65 2.46
CA GLU A 3 -19.46 -3.50 1.01
C GLU A 3 -18.84 -4.72 0.31
N PRO A 4 -19.38 -5.15 -0.84
CA PRO A 4 -18.88 -6.31 -1.56
C PRO A 4 -17.62 -5.95 -2.36
N TYR A 5 -16.53 -5.58 -1.69
CA TYR A 5 -15.26 -5.20 -2.32
C TYR A 5 -14.70 -6.30 -3.24
N LEU A 6 -14.97 -7.57 -2.92
CA LEU A 6 -14.54 -8.71 -3.72
C LEU A 6 -15.31 -8.85 -5.03
N GLU A 7 -16.55 -8.35 -5.15
CA GLU A 7 -17.30 -8.38 -6.41
C GLU A 7 -16.68 -7.47 -7.48
N ARG A 8 -15.84 -6.51 -7.06
CA ARG A 8 -15.10 -5.60 -7.94
C ARG A 8 -13.73 -6.15 -8.34
N CYS A 9 -13.35 -7.32 -7.81
CA CYS A 9 -12.07 -7.98 -8.05
C CYS A 9 -12.29 -9.25 -8.89
N ASP A 10 -11.38 -9.51 -9.83
CA ASP A 10 -11.31 -10.83 -10.44
C ASP A 10 -10.60 -11.84 -9.52
N ALA A 11 -10.67 -13.12 -9.89
CA ALA A 11 -10.15 -14.20 -9.05
C ALA A 11 -8.66 -14.03 -8.68
N PRO A 12 -7.74 -13.65 -9.59
CA PRO A 12 -6.35 -13.37 -9.23
C PRO A 12 -6.18 -12.21 -8.24
N ALA A 13 -6.92 -11.12 -8.40
CA ALA A 13 -6.90 -10.00 -7.45
C ALA A 13 -7.42 -10.42 -6.07
N ALA A 14 -8.54 -11.14 -6.02
CA ALA A 14 -9.08 -11.67 -4.77
C ALA A 14 -8.11 -12.64 -4.08
N ALA A 15 -7.47 -13.54 -4.84
CA ALA A 15 -6.49 -14.48 -4.30
C ALA A 15 -5.26 -13.76 -3.71
N LEU A 16 -4.74 -12.75 -4.40
CA LEU A 16 -3.64 -11.93 -3.89
C LEU A 16 -4.04 -11.19 -2.61
N TYR A 17 -5.22 -10.55 -2.59
CA TYR A 17 -5.71 -9.84 -1.42
C TYR A 17 -5.88 -10.75 -0.21
N LEU A 18 -6.55 -11.89 -0.38
CA LEU A 18 -6.74 -12.87 0.70
C LEU A 18 -5.41 -13.42 1.19
N PHE A 19 -4.45 -13.69 0.30
CA PHE A 19 -3.11 -14.09 0.70
C PHE A 19 -2.46 -13.02 1.58
N LEU A 20 -2.44 -11.76 1.14
CA LEU A 20 -1.84 -10.64 1.88
C LEU A 20 -2.50 -10.45 3.25
N VAL A 21 -3.83 -10.55 3.35
CA VAL A 21 -4.56 -10.46 4.63
C VAL A 21 -4.09 -11.53 5.63
N THR A 22 -3.77 -12.74 5.17
CA THR A 22 -3.33 -13.82 6.07
C THR A 22 -1.90 -13.71 6.55
N VAL A 23 -1.03 -13.07 5.76
CA VAL A 23 0.40 -12.95 6.07
C VAL A 23 0.79 -11.58 6.59
N ALA A 24 -0.15 -10.64 6.62
CA ALA A 24 0.05 -9.32 7.17
C ALA A 24 0.22 -9.35 8.68
N ASP A 25 1.04 -8.43 9.19
CA ASP A 25 1.19 -8.22 10.62
C ASP A 25 0.00 -7.43 11.22
N SER A 26 0.10 -7.11 12.51
CA SER A 26 -0.93 -6.31 13.22
C SER A 26 -1.20 -4.93 12.59
N GLN A 27 -0.29 -4.42 11.76
CA GLN A 27 -0.42 -3.13 11.07
C GLN A 27 -0.86 -3.31 9.62
N GLY A 28 -1.07 -4.54 9.14
CA GLY A 28 -1.45 -4.81 7.74
C GLY A 28 -0.25 -4.90 6.78
N LEU A 29 0.99 -4.97 7.27
CA LEU A 29 2.20 -4.94 6.44
C LEU A 29 2.69 -6.33 6.05
N SER A 30 3.24 -6.47 4.84
CA SER A 30 3.78 -7.72 4.30
C SER A 30 4.96 -7.48 3.36
N TYR A 31 6.03 -8.29 3.46
CA TYR A 31 7.29 -8.14 2.71
C TYR A 31 7.52 -9.22 1.64
N TYR A 32 6.47 -9.73 1.00
CA TYR A 32 6.59 -10.79 0.00
C TYR A 32 7.13 -10.27 -1.34
N CYS A 33 8.12 -10.98 -1.91
CA CYS A 33 8.63 -10.67 -3.23
C CYS A 33 7.75 -11.24 -4.35
N ASP A 34 7.82 -10.62 -5.54
CA ASP A 34 6.99 -10.99 -6.69
C ASP A 34 7.20 -12.46 -7.10
N ALA A 35 8.44 -12.96 -7.08
CA ALA A 35 8.75 -14.36 -7.40
C ALA A 35 8.07 -15.36 -6.44
N ALA A 36 8.00 -15.02 -5.15
CA ALA A 36 7.31 -15.86 -4.17
C ALA A 36 5.78 -15.83 -4.39
N LEU A 37 5.22 -14.66 -4.71
CA LEU A 37 3.78 -14.51 -4.98
C LEU A 37 3.36 -15.23 -6.26
N VAL A 38 4.09 -15.06 -7.36
CA VAL A 38 3.88 -15.79 -8.63
C VAL A 38 3.82 -17.30 -8.38
N ARG A 39 4.80 -17.84 -7.64
CA ARG A 39 4.86 -19.29 -7.37
C ARG A 39 3.73 -19.77 -6.45
N ARG A 40 3.38 -19.01 -5.42
CA ARG A 40 2.34 -19.41 -4.43
C ARG A 40 0.93 -19.29 -4.98
N LEU A 41 0.68 -18.32 -5.86
CA LEU A 41 -0.63 -18.05 -6.44
C LEU A 41 -0.81 -18.69 -7.83
N SER A 42 0.22 -19.38 -8.34
CA SER A 42 0.24 -19.95 -9.69
C SER A 42 -0.12 -18.93 -10.78
N LEU A 43 0.41 -17.71 -10.64
CA LEU A 43 0.17 -16.60 -11.57
C LEU A 43 1.41 -16.36 -12.43
N SER A 44 1.22 -15.81 -13.63
CA SER A 44 2.32 -15.18 -14.36
C SER A 44 2.67 -13.82 -13.73
N ALA A 45 3.89 -13.32 -13.98
CA ALA A 45 4.30 -12.00 -13.49
C ALA A 45 3.37 -10.88 -13.97
N ALA A 46 2.99 -10.89 -15.26
CA ALA A 46 2.04 -9.94 -15.82
C ALA A 46 0.67 -9.99 -15.13
N ARG A 47 0.20 -11.19 -14.77
CA ARG A 47 -1.07 -11.37 -14.07
C ARG A 47 -1.00 -10.90 -12.63
N LEU A 48 0.15 -11.07 -11.96
CA LEU A 48 0.40 -10.50 -10.63
C LEU A 48 0.41 -8.97 -10.67
N ASP A 49 1.08 -8.37 -11.65
CA ASP A 49 1.14 -6.91 -11.79
C ASP A 49 -0.25 -6.31 -12.05
N GLN A 50 -1.06 -6.95 -12.91
CA GLN A 50 -2.44 -6.54 -13.16
C GLN A 50 -3.29 -6.66 -11.90
N ALA A 51 -3.25 -7.80 -11.20
CA ALA A 51 -3.97 -8.01 -9.95
C ALA A 51 -3.59 -6.95 -8.89
N ARG A 52 -2.30 -6.61 -8.79
CA ARG A 52 -1.80 -5.57 -7.88
C ARG A 52 -2.37 -4.20 -8.25
N ALA A 53 -2.33 -3.83 -9.53
CA ALA A 53 -2.88 -2.56 -10.01
C ALA A 53 -4.39 -2.46 -9.74
N ASP A 54 -5.13 -3.55 -9.92
CA ASP A 54 -6.57 -3.59 -9.65
C ASP A 54 -6.88 -3.39 -8.17
N LEU A 55 -6.16 -4.07 -7.28
CA LEU A 55 -6.33 -3.91 -5.83
C LEU A 55 -5.98 -2.50 -5.33
N ILE A 56 -4.95 -1.87 -5.89
CA ILE A 56 -4.61 -0.46 -5.61
C ILE A 56 -5.75 0.45 -6.07
N ARG A 57 -6.26 0.25 -7.28
CA ARG A 57 -7.34 1.05 -7.87
C ARG A 57 -8.64 0.97 -7.05
N VAL A 58 -8.97 -0.19 -6.47
CA VAL A 58 -10.16 -0.33 -5.61
C VAL A 58 -9.90 0.07 -4.15
N GLY A 59 -8.67 0.43 -3.79
CA GLY A 59 -8.31 0.90 -2.45
C GLY A 59 -8.17 -0.19 -1.40
N LEU A 60 -7.89 -1.43 -1.81
CA LEU A 60 -7.73 -2.57 -0.89
C LEU A 60 -6.29 -2.75 -0.40
N ILE A 61 -5.30 -2.32 -1.20
CA ILE A 61 -3.89 -2.36 -0.82
C ILE A 61 -3.17 -1.08 -1.23
N ALA A 62 -2.06 -0.80 -0.56
CA ALA A 62 -0.99 0.06 -1.05
C ALA A 62 0.29 -0.77 -1.28
N TRP A 63 1.12 -0.34 -2.23
CA TRP A 63 2.33 -1.08 -2.60
C TRP A 63 3.49 -0.15 -2.92
N GLN A 64 4.66 -0.51 -2.39
CA GLN A 64 5.95 0.06 -2.73
C GLN A 64 6.97 -1.06 -2.57
N ARG A 65 7.75 -1.40 -3.61
CA ARG A 65 8.73 -2.50 -3.50
C ARG A 65 9.64 -2.34 -2.27
N PRO A 66 9.79 -3.38 -1.40
CA PRO A 66 9.18 -4.72 -1.42
C PRO A 66 7.96 -4.89 -0.47
N LEU A 67 7.33 -3.79 -0.07
CA LEU A 67 6.29 -3.70 0.94
C LEU A 67 4.87 -3.64 0.35
N TYR A 68 3.99 -4.46 0.90
CA TYR A 68 2.54 -4.40 0.72
C TYR A 68 1.89 -3.95 2.03
N GLN A 69 0.87 -3.11 1.92
CA GLN A 69 0.01 -2.68 3.02
C GLN A 69 -1.44 -3.03 2.67
N VAL A 70 -2.10 -3.83 3.51
CA VAL A 70 -3.54 -4.07 3.45
C VAL A 70 -4.27 -2.88 4.09
N LEU A 71 -5.26 -2.31 3.40
CA LEU A 71 -5.97 -1.12 3.87
C LEU A 71 -7.25 -1.50 4.64
N SER A 72 -7.59 -0.71 5.66
CA SER A 72 -8.81 -0.91 6.44
C SER A 72 -10.05 -0.54 5.65
N LEU A 73 -11.09 -1.39 5.68
CA LEU A 73 -12.33 -1.18 4.94
C LEU A 73 -13.26 -0.13 5.59
N ASP A 74 -13.12 0.07 6.91
CA ASP A 74 -13.98 0.97 7.68
C ASP A 74 -13.55 2.45 7.63
N VAL A 75 -12.50 2.76 6.87
CA VAL A 75 -11.95 4.11 6.75
C VAL A 75 -12.23 4.58 5.32
N PRO A 76 -13.14 5.56 5.07
CA PRO A 76 -13.14 6.24 3.78
C PRO A 76 -11.72 6.73 3.54
N PRO A 77 -11.16 6.67 2.31
CA PRO A 77 -9.75 6.93 2.05
C PRO A 77 -9.36 8.29 2.59
N SER A 78 -8.94 8.29 3.85
CA SER A 78 -8.38 9.41 4.53
C SER A 78 -6.98 9.43 3.97
N CYS A 79 -6.80 10.18 2.88
CA CYS A 79 -5.55 10.86 2.65
C CYS A 79 -5.30 11.78 3.87
N ALA A 80 -4.88 11.19 4.98
CA ALA A 80 -4.13 11.85 6.02
C ALA A 80 -2.64 11.76 5.67
N ALA A 81 -2.29 11.88 4.39
CA ALA A 81 -1.25 12.85 4.07
C ALA A 81 -1.84 14.19 4.51
N ARG A 82 -1.65 14.56 5.78
CA ARG A 82 -1.86 15.93 6.23
C ARG A 82 -1.12 16.76 5.20
N LYS A 83 -1.86 17.50 4.36
CA LYS A 83 -1.24 18.45 3.43
C LYS A 83 -0.55 19.45 4.32
N LEU A 84 0.75 19.22 4.54
CA LEU A 84 1.58 20.18 5.24
C LEU A 84 1.52 21.43 4.36
N SER A 85 1.12 22.55 4.95
CA SER A 85 1.18 23.82 4.24
C SER A 85 2.61 24.06 3.76
N ALA A 86 2.79 24.84 2.69
CA ALA A 86 4.12 25.21 2.23
C ALA A 86 4.98 25.82 3.37
N GLU A 87 4.32 26.48 4.31
CA GLU A 87 4.90 27.05 5.52
C GLU A 87 5.40 25.98 6.51
N GLU A 88 4.61 24.93 6.75
CA GLU A 88 5.01 23.79 7.59
C GLU A 88 6.17 22.99 6.95
N ILE A 89 6.19 22.89 5.62
CA ILE A 89 7.30 22.26 4.86
C ILE A 89 8.58 23.09 5.01
N ALA A 90 8.50 24.41 4.83
CA ALA A 90 9.64 25.32 4.97
C ALA A 90 10.21 25.30 6.39
N ALA A 91 9.34 25.31 7.41
CA ALA A 91 9.75 25.22 8.81
C ALA A 91 10.50 23.91 9.11
N ARG A 92 9.99 22.78 8.61
CA ARG A 92 10.62 21.46 8.82
C ARG A 92 11.98 21.36 8.12
N ILE A 93 12.10 21.89 6.90
CA ILE A 93 13.36 21.96 6.16
C ILE A 93 14.37 22.85 6.90
N GLY A 94 13.94 23.98 7.45
CA GLY A 94 14.79 24.86 8.27
C GLY A 94 15.32 24.16 9.52
N GLN A 95 14.46 23.42 10.23
CA GLN A 95 14.85 22.62 11.40
C GLN A 95 15.87 21.52 11.04
N LEU A 96 15.68 20.83 9.91
CA LEU A 96 16.64 19.84 9.40
C LEU A 96 17.99 20.45 9.05
N ARG A 97 18.01 21.62 8.39
CA ARG A 97 19.25 22.35 8.05
C ARG A 97 20.01 22.78 9.31
N ALA A 98 19.31 23.29 10.32
CA ALA A 98 19.90 23.66 11.60
C ALA A 98 20.49 22.45 12.34
N ALA A 99 19.81 21.30 12.30
CA ALA A 99 20.30 20.06 12.91
C ALA A 99 21.52 19.46 12.19
N ILE A 100 21.68 19.71 10.88
CA ILE A 100 22.79 19.20 10.06
C ILE A 100 23.98 20.18 10.02
N GLY A 101 23.85 21.37 10.61
CA GLY A 101 24.93 22.35 10.69
C GLY A 101 25.26 23.05 9.36
N LEU A 102 24.39 22.95 8.36
CA LEU A 102 24.48 23.75 7.13
C LEU A 102 23.74 25.08 7.35
N ALA A 103 24.43 26.04 7.96
CA ALA A 103 24.05 27.46 7.88
C ALA A 103 24.53 28.03 6.52
N PRO A 104 23.85 29.06 5.97
CA PRO A 104 24.04 29.54 4.60
C PRO A 104 25.44 30.07 4.29
#